data_AF-A0A1I3U5E0-F1
#
_entry.id   AF-A0A1I3U5E0-F1
#
_cell.length_a   1.000
_cell.length_b   1.000
_cell.length_c   1.000
_cell.angle_alpha   90.00
_cell.angle_beta   90.00
_cell.angle_gamma   90.00
#
_symmetry.space_group_name_H-M   'P 1'
#
loop_
_entity.id
_entity.type
_entity.pdbx_description
1 polymer ?
#
loop_
_entity_poly.entity_id
_entity_poly.type
_entity_poly.pdbx_seq_one_letter_code
_entity_poly.pdbx_strand_id
1 'polypeptide(L)'
;MNKMIATIIFSFFSLPTFAAPVDIDLSGATSSTLIDADGASFSQTFTGQTASGSGISGSPTGPLSLAPSGTISVVSFNPGCTGCDSGNSLLTPSSFQGPLSILFDFNADSFSWVMGSSNAGSNVTVDLFSNNGSLINTVLISMLDGYNKYSISGLGAFAGLTFRDNNDSYGVRYMDLSYNSVAGVSEVPIPAAALMFAPALLGFMGLRRKAKQAA
;
A
#
# COMPACT_ATOMS: atom_id res chain seq x y z
N MET A 1 -57.94 9.59 -21.93
CA MET A 1 -57.15 9.81 -20.71
C MET A 1 -55.78 9.18 -20.90
N ASN A 2 -54.80 9.96 -21.35
CA ASN A 2 -53.44 9.47 -21.59
C ASN A 2 -52.63 9.61 -20.30
N LYS A 3 -52.25 8.48 -19.70
CA LYS A 3 -51.38 8.44 -18.53
C LYS A 3 -49.93 8.64 -19.00
N MET A 4 -49.33 9.78 -18.68
CA MET A 4 -47.89 9.98 -18.85
C MET A 4 -47.16 9.24 -17.73
N ILE A 5 -46.30 8.28 -18.09
CA ILE A 5 -45.37 7.62 -17.18
C ILE A 5 -44.09 8.45 -17.19
N ALA A 6 -43.74 9.04 -16.05
CA ALA A 6 -42.48 9.75 -15.86
C ALA A 6 -41.40 8.73 -15.43
N THR A 7 -40.47 8.45 -16.33
CA THR A 7 -39.27 7.65 -16.03
C THR A 7 -38.23 8.56 -15.40
N ILE A 8 -37.91 8.34 -14.13
CA ILE A 8 -36.79 8.98 -13.45
C ILE A 8 -35.54 8.14 -13.73
N ILE A 9 -34.62 8.68 -14.53
CA ILE A 9 -33.31 8.08 -14.79
C ILE A 9 -32.35 8.58 -13.70
N PHE A 10 -31.90 7.69 -12.82
CA PHE A 10 -30.79 7.98 -11.90
C PHE A 10 -29.47 7.83 -12.65
N SER A 11 -28.86 8.96 -13.01
CA SER A 11 -27.49 9.01 -13.50
C SER A 11 -26.54 8.87 -12.31
N PHE A 12 -25.92 7.71 -12.14
CA PHE A 12 -24.79 7.57 -11.22
C PHE A 12 -23.59 8.30 -11.82
N PHE A 13 -23.26 9.47 -11.28
CA PHE A 13 -21.97 10.10 -11.54
C PHE A 13 -20.90 9.30 -10.81
N SER A 14 -20.21 8.40 -11.51
CA SER A 14 -18.92 7.91 -11.00
C SER A 14 -17.92 9.04 -11.13
N LEU A 15 -17.41 9.53 -10.00
CA LEU A 15 -16.26 10.44 -10.00
C LEU A 15 -15.10 9.74 -10.72
N PRO A 16 -14.31 10.44 -11.54
CA PRO A 16 -13.11 9.86 -12.11
C PRO A 16 -12.18 9.46 -10.95
N THR A 17 -11.79 8.20 -10.94
CA THR A 17 -10.72 7.69 -10.08
C THR A 17 -9.44 8.38 -10.51
N PHE A 18 -8.93 9.30 -9.69
CA PHE A 18 -7.64 9.93 -9.94
C PHE A 18 -6.56 8.92 -9.60
N ALA A 19 -5.87 8.44 -10.63
CA ALA A 19 -4.55 7.87 -10.47
C ALA A 19 -3.55 9.03 -10.51
N ALA A 20 -2.77 9.21 -9.44
CA ALA A 20 -1.80 10.28 -9.35
C ALA A 20 -0.46 9.75 -8.82
N PRO A 21 0.67 10.20 -9.40
CA PRO A 21 1.98 9.88 -8.85
C PRO A 21 2.10 10.50 -7.45
N VAL A 22 2.51 9.66 -6.50
CA VAL A 22 2.85 10.03 -5.12
C VAL A 22 4.35 9.82 -4.99
N ASP A 23 5.07 10.89 -4.67
CA ASP A 23 6.46 10.85 -4.27
C ASP A 23 6.53 10.67 -2.75
N ILE A 24 7.34 9.73 -2.27
CA ILE A 24 7.46 9.48 -0.83
C ILE A 24 8.57 10.34 -0.26
N ASP A 25 8.19 11.36 0.51
CA ASP A 25 9.13 12.34 1.04
C ASP A 25 9.75 11.88 2.36
N LEU A 26 11.01 11.44 2.29
CA LEU A 26 11.81 11.07 3.46
C LEU A 26 12.51 12.26 4.15
N SER A 27 12.33 13.51 3.70
CA SER A 27 13.07 14.67 4.18
C SER A 27 12.88 14.97 5.67
N GLY A 28 11.68 14.70 6.20
CA GLY A 28 11.35 14.80 7.62
C GLY A 28 11.54 13.51 8.43
N ALA A 29 11.88 12.39 7.77
CA ALA A 29 11.96 11.09 8.41
C ALA A 29 13.20 10.95 9.31
N THR A 30 13.06 10.21 10.41
CA THR A 30 14.16 9.92 11.34
C THR A 30 14.31 8.42 11.56
N SER A 31 15.55 7.96 11.76
CA SER A 31 15.85 6.56 12.07
C SER A 31 15.02 6.02 13.22
N SER A 32 14.30 4.92 13.00
CA SER A 32 13.35 4.35 13.96
C SER A 32 13.02 2.90 13.60
N THR A 33 12.33 2.19 14.49
CA THR A 33 11.75 0.86 14.21
C THR A 33 10.43 0.94 13.44
N LEU A 34 9.79 2.11 13.45
CA LEU A 34 8.65 2.48 12.64
C LEU A 34 8.88 3.92 12.18
N ILE A 35 8.93 4.13 10.87
CA ILE A 35 9.13 5.43 10.25
C ILE A 35 7.83 5.81 9.57
N ASP A 36 7.34 7.01 9.86
CA ASP A 36 6.21 7.61 9.16
C ASP A 36 6.73 8.75 8.30
N ALA A 37 6.34 8.77 7.04
CA ALA A 37 6.77 9.75 6.05
C ALA A 37 5.59 10.07 5.13
N ASP A 38 5.62 11.22 4.47
CA ASP A 38 4.54 11.61 3.58
C ASP A 38 4.48 10.62 2.40
N GLY A 39 3.34 9.94 2.24
CA GLY A 39 3.06 9.00 1.16
C GLY A 39 3.17 7.52 1.57
N ALA A 40 3.96 7.18 2.60
CA ALA A 40 4.10 5.82 3.10
C ALA A 40 4.78 5.74 4.47
N SER A 41 4.47 4.66 5.21
CA SER A 41 5.18 4.28 6.43
C SER A 41 6.06 3.03 6.21
N PHE A 42 7.07 2.85 7.07
CA PHE A 42 8.09 1.81 6.93
C PHE A 42 8.39 1.08 8.24
N SER A 43 8.61 -0.22 8.16
CA SER A 43 9.22 -1.04 9.22
C SER A 43 9.92 -2.25 8.59
N GLN A 44 10.56 -3.11 9.36
CA GLN A 44 11.10 -4.35 8.78
C GLN A 44 10.01 -5.35 8.39
N THR A 45 8.83 -5.27 9.00
CA THR A 45 7.79 -6.30 8.90
C THR A 45 6.39 -5.72 9.01
N PHE A 46 5.41 -6.45 8.48
CA PHE A 46 4.01 -6.29 8.85
C PHE A 46 3.65 -7.08 10.11
N THR A 47 2.55 -6.71 10.77
CA THR A 47 1.96 -7.45 11.89
C THR A 47 1.66 -8.89 11.46
N GLY A 48 2.12 -9.87 12.25
CA GLY A 48 2.02 -11.30 11.93
C GLY A 48 3.27 -11.89 11.27
N GLN A 49 4.24 -11.04 10.93
CA GLN A 49 5.55 -11.45 10.42
C GLN A 49 6.66 -11.28 11.47
N THR A 50 7.78 -11.96 11.25
CA THR A 50 9.00 -11.84 12.06
C THR A 50 10.22 -11.87 11.15
N ALA A 51 11.08 -10.86 11.27
CA ALA A 51 12.33 -10.74 10.53
C ALA A 51 13.45 -11.55 11.21
N SER A 52 14.28 -12.22 10.40
CA SER A 52 15.49 -12.90 10.85
C SER A 52 16.54 -12.87 9.75
N GLY A 53 17.68 -12.22 10.00
CA GLY A 53 18.68 -11.98 8.95
C GLY A 53 18.09 -11.17 7.81
N SER A 54 18.16 -11.70 6.59
CA SER A 54 17.51 -11.12 5.40
C SER A 54 16.09 -11.61 5.15
N GLY A 55 15.66 -12.65 5.86
CA GLY A 55 14.39 -13.33 5.62
C GLY A 55 13.26 -12.88 6.53
N ILE A 56 12.05 -13.32 6.17
CA ILE A 56 10.83 -13.17 6.96
C ILE A 56 10.15 -14.53 7.13
N SER A 57 9.55 -14.71 8.30
CA SER A 57 8.63 -15.82 8.59
C SER A 57 7.27 -15.29 9.05
N GLY A 58 6.24 -16.12 8.94
CA GLY A 58 4.85 -15.73 9.23
C GLY A 58 4.18 -15.03 8.05
N SER A 59 2.92 -14.64 8.26
CA SER A 59 2.08 -14.00 7.24
C SER A 59 1.42 -12.76 7.83
N PRO A 60 1.23 -11.68 7.05
CA PRO A 60 0.54 -10.51 7.57
C PRO A 60 -0.88 -10.84 8.02
N THR A 61 -1.31 -10.18 9.09
CA THR A 61 -2.71 -10.20 9.53
C THR A 61 -3.51 -9.08 8.87
N GLY A 62 -4.82 -9.25 8.76
CA GLY A 62 -5.74 -8.20 8.32
C GLY A 62 -6.30 -7.38 9.50
N PRO A 63 -6.43 -6.05 9.40
CA PRO A 63 -5.96 -5.20 8.31
C PRO A 63 -4.42 -5.11 8.25
N LEU A 64 -3.90 -4.93 7.03
CA LEU A 64 -2.46 -4.78 6.81
C LEU A 64 -1.94 -3.60 7.63
N SER A 65 -0.95 -3.86 8.48
CA SER A 65 -0.36 -2.89 9.40
C SER A 65 1.09 -3.24 9.66
N LEU A 66 1.93 -2.23 9.90
CA LEU A 66 3.35 -2.43 10.20
C LEU A 66 3.54 -2.87 11.66
N ALA A 67 4.51 -3.76 11.89
CA ALA A 67 4.94 -4.14 13.23
C ALA A 67 6.32 -3.54 13.51
N PRO A 68 6.47 -2.63 14.50
CA PRO A 68 7.75 -2.01 14.82
C PRO A 68 8.81 -3.07 15.12
N SER A 69 9.83 -3.17 14.28
CA SER A 69 10.87 -4.19 14.42
C SER A 69 12.17 -3.72 13.78
N GLY A 70 13.25 -3.77 14.58
CA GLY A 70 14.63 -3.35 14.27
C GLY A 70 14.78 -1.99 13.63
N THR A 71 15.91 -1.34 13.92
CA THR A 71 16.07 0.07 13.57
C THR A 71 16.43 0.21 12.09
N ILE A 72 15.55 0.87 11.34
CA ILE A 72 15.85 1.37 10.00
C ILE A 72 16.57 2.70 10.17
N SER A 73 17.71 2.86 9.50
CA SER A 73 18.45 4.13 9.52
C SER A 73 18.03 5.00 8.34
N VAL A 74 17.69 6.26 8.63
CA VAL A 74 17.46 7.30 7.62
C VAL A 74 18.73 8.12 7.48
N VAL A 75 19.31 8.13 6.28
CA VAL A 75 20.53 8.92 6.01
C VAL A 75 20.48 9.55 4.63
N SER A 76 21.05 10.75 4.49
CA SER A 76 21.21 11.42 3.20
C SER A 76 22.22 10.68 2.33
N PHE A 77 21.90 10.51 1.05
CA PHE A 77 22.78 9.85 0.10
C PHE A 77 22.59 10.40 -1.33
N ASN A 78 23.65 10.34 -2.13
CA ASN A 78 23.60 10.62 -3.56
C ASN A 78 23.97 9.34 -4.31
N PRO A 79 23.05 8.72 -5.06
CA PRO A 79 23.29 7.45 -5.73
C PRO A 79 24.17 7.58 -6.98
N GLY A 80 24.33 8.79 -7.53
CA GLY A 80 25.17 9.04 -8.70
C GLY A 80 24.74 8.32 -9.99
N CYS A 81 23.57 7.69 -10.01
CA CYS A 81 23.00 7.08 -11.21
C CYS A 81 22.18 8.07 -12.03
N THR A 82 22.16 7.86 -13.35
CA THR A 82 21.41 8.71 -14.29
C THR A 82 19.91 8.63 -14.01
N GLY A 83 19.27 9.77 -13.76
CA GLY A 83 17.83 9.84 -13.49
C GLY A 83 17.42 9.44 -12.08
N CYS A 84 18.39 9.37 -11.16
CA CYS A 84 18.18 9.12 -9.74
C CYS A 84 18.37 10.41 -8.95
N ASP A 85 17.46 10.69 -8.02
CA ASP A 85 17.53 11.88 -7.19
C ASP A 85 18.34 11.64 -5.91
N SER A 86 19.07 12.67 -5.48
CA SER A 86 19.74 12.67 -4.17
C SER A 86 18.74 13.01 -3.07
N GLY A 87 18.82 12.34 -1.93
CA GLY A 87 17.89 12.59 -0.84
C GLY A 87 18.12 11.68 0.36
N ASN A 88 17.16 11.65 1.25
CA ASN A 88 17.16 10.69 2.35
C ASN A 88 16.88 9.28 1.83
N SER A 89 17.45 8.31 2.51
CA SER A 89 17.43 6.91 2.11
C SER A 89 17.32 6.01 3.33
N LEU A 90 16.76 4.82 3.11
CA LEU A 90 16.51 3.82 4.13
C LEU A 90 17.56 2.71 4.06
N LEU A 91 18.14 2.39 5.21
CA LEU A 91 19.06 1.28 5.42
C LEU A 91 18.45 0.33 6.43
N THR A 92 18.21 -0.91 6.02
CA THR A 92 17.67 -1.94 6.91
C THR A 92 18.77 -2.46 7.86
N PRO A 93 18.41 -3.02 9.02
CA PRO A 93 19.39 -3.65 9.90
C PRO A 93 19.98 -4.93 9.28
N SER A 94 20.83 -5.64 10.02
CA SER A 94 21.53 -6.85 9.53
C SER A 94 22.44 -6.57 8.32
N SER A 95 23.34 -5.59 8.46
CA SER A 95 24.27 -5.18 7.38
C SER A 95 23.55 -4.79 6.08
N PHE A 96 22.41 -4.10 6.21
CA PHE A 96 21.59 -3.64 5.08
C PHE A 96 20.99 -4.76 4.22
N GLN A 97 20.98 -5.99 4.75
CA GLN A 97 20.34 -7.15 4.12
C GLN A 97 18.97 -7.46 4.73
N GLY A 98 18.63 -6.83 5.86
CA GLY A 98 17.35 -7.02 6.53
C GLY A 98 16.17 -6.65 5.64
N PRO A 99 14.99 -7.20 5.92
CA PRO A 99 13.79 -6.90 5.16
C PRO A 99 13.31 -5.46 5.37
N LEU A 100 12.54 -4.96 4.40
CA LEU A 100 11.86 -3.66 4.47
C LEU A 100 10.40 -3.84 4.03
N SER A 101 9.48 -3.61 4.94
CA SER A 101 8.05 -3.48 4.66
C SER A 101 7.66 -2.01 4.50
N ILE A 102 6.87 -1.74 3.46
CA ILE A 102 6.32 -0.41 3.14
C ILE A 102 4.80 -0.51 3.14
N LEU A 103 4.13 0.33 3.90
CA LEU A 103 2.69 0.52 3.87
C LEU A 103 2.40 1.85 3.19
N PHE A 104 1.66 1.85 2.09
CA PHE A 104 1.33 3.07 1.36
C PHE A 104 0.11 3.76 1.97
N ASP A 105 0.09 5.09 1.95
CA ASP A 105 -1.08 5.87 2.38
C ASP A 105 -2.31 5.61 1.50
N PHE A 106 -2.07 5.29 0.23
CA PHE A 106 -3.07 4.88 -0.74
C PHE A 106 -2.64 3.60 -1.45
N ASN A 107 -3.59 2.80 -1.90
CA ASN A 107 -3.25 1.66 -2.75
C ASN A 107 -2.45 2.12 -3.97
N ALA A 108 -1.44 1.33 -4.35
CA ALA A 108 -0.58 1.57 -5.49
C ALA A 108 -0.87 0.54 -6.61
N ASP A 109 -0.73 0.93 -7.88
CA ASP A 109 -0.72 -0.01 -9.02
C ASP A 109 0.68 -0.22 -9.63
N SER A 110 1.62 0.61 -9.21
CA SER A 110 3.03 0.58 -9.58
C SER A 110 3.86 1.20 -8.48
N PHE A 111 5.11 0.77 -8.37
CA PHE A 111 6.07 1.31 -7.42
C PHE A 111 7.44 1.39 -8.10
N SER A 112 8.10 2.53 -7.97
CA SER A 112 9.43 2.81 -8.49
C SER A 112 10.34 3.22 -7.36
N TRP A 113 11.58 2.77 -7.40
CA TRP A 113 12.57 3.08 -6.38
C TRP A 113 13.98 2.98 -6.94
N VAL A 114 14.92 3.66 -6.28
CA VAL A 114 16.35 3.44 -6.47
C VAL A 114 16.87 2.53 -5.37
N MET A 115 17.61 1.51 -5.77
CA MET A 115 18.40 0.70 -4.85
C MET A 115 19.72 0.26 -5.47
N GLY A 116 20.67 -0.10 -4.61
CA GLY A 116 21.98 -0.57 -5.05
C GLY A 116 23.06 -0.47 -3.99
N SER A 117 24.30 -0.27 -4.47
CA SER A 117 25.55 -0.78 -3.87
C SER A 117 25.75 -2.29 -4.06
N SER A 118 24.97 -2.89 -4.96
CA SER A 118 24.90 -4.34 -5.16
C SER A 118 25.83 -4.85 -6.24
N ASN A 119 26.18 -6.12 -6.12
CA ASN A 119 26.82 -6.89 -7.16
C ASN A 119 25.79 -7.33 -8.21
N ALA A 120 26.16 -7.25 -9.49
CA ALA A 120 25.33 -7.79 -10.55
C ALA A 120 25.00 -9.27 -10.32
N GLY A 121 23.73 -9.63 -10.38
CA GLY A 121 23.24 -11.00 -10.16
C GLY A 121 22.83 -11.32 -8.73
N SER A 122 23.06 -10.43 -7.76
CA SER A 122 22.36 -10.46 -6.48
C SER A 122 20.86 -10.29 -6.71
N ASN A 123 20.03 -10.76 -5.79
CA ASN A 123 18.58 -10.73 -5.89
C ASN A 123 17.94 -10.23 -4.59
N VAL A 124 16.80 -9.57 -4.74
CA VAL A 124 15.87 -9.24 -3.65
C VAL A 124 14.48 -9.72 -4.05
N THR A 125 13.77 -10.36 -3.11
CA THR A 125 12.39 -10.77 -3.31
C THR A 125 11.45 -9.67 -2.81
N VAL A 126 10.42 -9.35 -3.60
CA VAL A 126 9.39 -8.36 -3.27
C VAL A 126 8.04 -9.04 -3.20
N ASP A 127 7.45 -9.10 -2.01
CA ASP A 127 6.06 -9.54 -1.83
C ASP A 127 5.13 -8.35 -1.86
N LEU A 128 3.99 -8.47 -2.54
CA LEU A 128 2.96 -7.44 -2.64
C LEU A 128 1.72 -7.89 -1.86
N PHE A 129 1.17 -7.02 -1.03
CA PHE A 129 0.05 -7.35 -0.15
C PHE A 129 -1.17 -6.46 -0.42
N SER A 130 -2.35 -7.05 -0.27
CA SER A 130 -3.61 -6.31 -0.27
C SER A 130 -3.92 -5.74 1.12
N ASN A 131 -4.95 -4.90 1.20
CA ASN A 131 -5.40 -4.26 2.45
C ASN A 131 -5.74 -5.23 3.59
N ASN A 132 -6.11 -6.49 3.28
CA ASN A 132 -6.44 -7.49 4.28
C ASN A 132 -5.24 -8.35 4.72
N GLY A 133 -4.03 -8.05 4.23
CA GLY A 133 -2.83 -8.82 4.53
C GLY A 133 -2.56 -10.01 3.61
N SER A 134 -3.46 -10.31 2.66
CA SER A 134 -3.27 -11.39 1.69
C SER A 134 -2.18 -11.03 0.68
N LEU A 135 -1.30 -11.99 0.40
CA LEU A 135 -0.29 -11.92 -0.65
C LEU A 135 -0.97 -11.90 -2.03
N ILE A 136 -0.69 -10.85 -2.81
CA ILE A 136 -1.15 -10.69 -4.18
C ILE A 136 -0.16 -11.35 -5.14
N ASN A 137 1.13 -11.02 -4.99
CA ASN A 137 2.17 -11.50 -5.88
C ASN A 137 3.54 -11.46 -5.21
N THR A 138 4.50 -12.21 -5.77
CA THR A 138 5.91 -12.19 -5.38
C THR A 138 6.76 -11.98 -6.63
N VAL A 139 7.62 -10.97 -6.60
CA VAL A 139 8.53 -10.61 -7.69
C VAL A 139 9.96 -10.83 -7.25
N LEU A 140 10.78 -11.48 -8.08
CA LEU A 140 12.22 -11.55 -7.87
C LEU A 140 12.90 -10.46 -8.70
N ILE A 141 13.60 -9.55 -8.04
CA ILE A 141 14.37 -8.49 -8.71
C ILE A 141 15.84 -8.92 -8.76
N SER A 142 16.35 -9.13 -9.97
CA SER A 142 17.79 -9.31 -10.18
C SER A 142 18.47 -7.96 -10.29
N MET A 143 19.45 -7.76 -9.41
CA MET A 143 20.14 -6.49 -9.25
C MET A 143 21.22 -6.32 -10.32
N LEU A 144 21.34 -5.09 -10.78
CA LEU A 144 22.44 -4.61 -11.60
C LEU A 144 23.59 -4.12 -10.70
N ASP A 145 24.76 -3.95 -11.30
CA ASP A 145 25.92 -3.40 -10.60
C ASP A 145 25.68 -1.93 -10.23
N GLY A 146 26.03 -1.57 -8.99
CA GLY A 146 25.89 -0.20 -8.48
C GLY A 146 24.43 0.20 -8.17
N TYR A 147 24.14 1.50 -8.24
CA TYR A 147 22.81 2.06 -7.98
C TYR A 147 21.99 2.17 -9.26
N ASN A 148 20.76 1.65 -9.22
CA ASN A 148 19.86 1.63 -10.38
C ASN A 148 18.42 1.89 -9.94
N LYS A 149 17.62 2.42 -10.88
CA LYS A 149 16.18 2.59 -10.70
C LYS A 149 15.45 1.33 -11.14
N TYR A 150 14.55 0.85 -10.28
CA TYR A 150 13.70 -0.32 -10.51
C TYR A 150 12.24 0.09 -10.43
N SER A 151 11.38 -0.71 -11.05
CA SER A 151 9.94 -0.51 -10.97
C SER A 151 9.18 -1.82 -11.09
N ILE A 152 8.08 -1.93 -10.36
CA ILE A 152 7.05 -2.96 -10.54
C ILE A 152 5.76 -2.29 -10.98
N SER A 153 5.04 -2.90 -11.93
CA SER A 153 3.75 -2.42 -12.42
C SER A 153 2.97 -3.57 -13.07
N GLY A 154 1.66 -3.38 -13.26
CA GLY A 154 0.82 -4.36 -13.97
C GLY A 154 0.48 -5.62 -13.16
N LEU A 155 0.63 -5.57 -11.83
CA LEU A 155 0.39 -6.71 -10.92
C LEU A 155 -0.94 -6.60 -10.14
N GLY A 156 -1.79 -5.63 -10.50
CA GLY A 156 -2.97 -5.25 -9.73
C GLY A 156 -2.68 -4.21 -8.65
N ALA A 157 -3.72 -3.76 -7.95
CA ALA A 157 -3.59 -2.78 -6.87
C ALA A 157 -3.13 -3.45 -5.57
N PHE A 158 -2.13 -2.88 -4.91
CA PHE A 158 -1.56 -3.36 -3.64
C PHE A 158 -1.51 -2.24 -2.60
N ALA A 159 -1.62 -2.61 -1.33
CA ALA A 159 -1.62 -1.67 -0.19
C ALA A 159 -0.23 -1.53 0.45
N GLY A 160 0.61 -2.54 0.29
CA GLY A 160 1.97 -2.53 0.80
C GLY A 160 2.82 -3.57 0.14
N LEU A 161 4.12 -3.51 0.42
CA LEU A 161 5.10 -4.46 -0.09
C LEU A 161 6.13 -4.80 0.97
N THR A 162 6.83 -5.90 0.77
CA THR A 162 7.98 -6.30 1.59
C THR A 162 9.13 -6.74 0.72
N PHE A 163 10.27 -6.06 0.85
CA PHE A 163 11.56 -6.55 0.39
C PHE A 163 12.12 -7.55 1.39
N ARG A 164 12.54 -8.74 0.92
CA ARG A 164 13.17 -9.77 1.75
C ARG A 164 14.16 -10.61 0.93
N ASP A 165 14.89 -11.45 1.63
CA ASP A 165 15.86 -12.40 1.09
C ASP A 165 16.87 -11.71 0.17
N ASN A 166 17.28 -10.49 0.55
CA ASN A 166 18.41 -9.82 -0.07
C ASN A 166 19.65 -10.69 0.16
N ASN A 167 20.26 -11.16 -0.93
CA ASN A 167 21.46 -11.99 -0.90
C ASN A 167 22.74 -11.22 -1.27
N ASP A 168 22.64 -9.89 -1.43
CA ASP A 168 23.81 -9.05 -1.69
C ASP A 168 24.68 -8.90 -0.43
N SER A 169 25.99 -9.17 -0.54
CA SER A 169 26.87 -9.16 0.63
C SER A 169 27.14 -7.76 1.19
N TYR A 170 26.94 -6.70 0.40
CA TYR A 170 27.06 -5.31 0.83
C TYR A 170 25.73 -4.73 1.31
N GLY A 171 24.64 -5.47 1.07
CA GLY A 171 23.29 -5.06 1.38
C GLY A 171 22.80 -3.95 0.44
N VAL A 172 21.61 -3.43 0.71
CA VAL A 172 20.97 -2.45 -0.17
C VAL A 172 20.46 -1.25 0.61
N ARG A 173 20.44 -0.13 -0.09
CA ARG A 173 19.83 1.13 0.33
C ARG A 173 18.61 1.40 -0.55
N TYR A 174 17.51 1.85 0.04
CA TYR A 174 16.29 2.22 -0.68
C TYR A 174 16.09 3.74 -0.66
N MET A 175 15.79 4.35 -1.81
CA MET A 175 15.55 5.79 -1.94
C MET A 175 14.81 6.14 -3.23
N ASP A 176 14.51 7.43 -3.46
CA ASP A 176 13.79 7.92 -4.66
C ASP A 176 12.54 7.05 -4.93
N LEU A 177 11.71 6.96 -3.89
CA LEU A 177 10.57 6.05 -3.79
C LEU A 177 9.32 6.77 -4.27
N SER A 178 8.64 6.23 -5.26
CA SER A 178 7.38 6.79 -5.74
C SER A 178 6.44 5.70 -6.25
N TYR A 179 5.14 5.97 -6.20
CA TYR A 179 4.11 5.07 -6.70
C TYR A 179 3.01 5.83 -7.42
N ASN A 180 2.26 5.13 -8.27
CA ASN A 180 1.01 5.68 -8.78
C ASN A 180 -0.14 5.19 -7.90
N SER A 181 -0.78 6.14 -7.23
CA SER A 181 -1.91 5.87 -6.36
C SER A 181 -3.13 5.44 -7.19
N VAL A 182 -3.96 4.58 -6.62
CA VAL A 182 -5.25 4.19 -7.17
C VAL A 182 -6.29 4.20 -6.08
N ALA A 183 -7.51 4.62 -6.42
CA ALA A 183 -8.62 4.55 -5.49
C ALA A 183 -8.85 3.09 -5.08
N GLY A 184 -8.59 2.77 -3.81
CA GLY A 184 -8.98 1.49 -3.25
C GLY A 184 -10.50 1.38 -3.35
N VAL A 185 -10.98 0.42 -4.13
CA VAL A 185 -12.38 0.02 -4.07
C VAL A 185 -12.62 -0.56 -2.67
N SER A 186 -13.03 0.28 -1.73
CA SER A 186 -13.72 -0.17 -0.55
C SER A 186 -15.10 -0.64 -1.00
N GLU A 187 -15.15 -1.83 -1.60
CA GLU A 187 -16.39 -2.58 -1.66
C GLU A 187 -16.65 -3.07 -0.25
N VAL A 188 -17.26 -2.24 0.58
CA VAL A 188 -18.20 -2.78 1.55
C VAL A 188 -19.48 -2.96 0.75
N PRO A 189 -19.87 -4.19 0.36
CA PRO A 189 -21.22 -4.40 -0.12
C PRO A 189 -22.13 -3.87 0.97
N ILE A 190 -22.89 -2.82 0.65
CA ILE A 190 -24.00 -2.42 1.50
C ILE A 190 -24.80 -3.71 1.67
N PRO A 191 -24.91 -4.27 2.89
CA PRO A 191 -25.55 -5.55 3.08
C PRO A 191 -26.92 -5.47 2.42
N ALA A 192 -27.30 -6.46 1.59
CA ALA A 192 -28.64 -6.50 1.00
C ALA A 192 -29.74 -6.27 2.05
N ALA A 193 -29.45 -6.60 3.32
CA ALA A 193 -30.19 -6.19 4.50
C ALA A 193 -30.58 -4.70 4.54
N ALA A 194 -29.68 -3.73 4.31
CA ALA A 194 -30.04 -2.31 4.33
C ALA A 194 -31.10 -1.96 3.26
N LEU A 195 -31.09 -2.65 2.11
CA LEU A 195 -32.12 -2.52 1.06
C LEU A 195 -33.38 -3.36 1.35
N MET A 196 -33.26 -4.48 2.08
CA MET A 196 -34.39 -5.30 2.54
C MET A 196 -35.16 -4.64 3.70
N PHE A 197 -34.48 -3.81 4.50
CA PHE A 197 -35.08 -3.08 5.62
C PHE A 197 -35.57 -1.68 5.24
N ALA A 198 -35.14 -1.12 4.10
CA ALA A 198 -35.64 0.17 3.61
C ALA A 198 -37.18 0.19 3.37
N PRO A 199 -37.81 -0.84 2.76
CA PRO A 199 -39.27 -0.91 2.64
C PRO A 199 -39.96 -1.08 4.00
N ALA A 200 -39.35 -1.83 4.92
CA ALA A 200 -39.90 -2.05 6.25
C ALA A 200 -39.87 -0.77 7.11
N LEU A 201 -38.78 0.01 7.07
CA LEU A 201 -38.68 1.32 7.73
C LEU A 201 -39.72 2.30 7.20
N LEU A 202 -39.93 2.35 5.88
CA LEU A 202 -40.99 3.17 5.26
C LEU A 202 -42.39 2.71 5.71
N GLY A 203 -42.62 1.40 5.82
CA GLY A 203 -43.85 0.82 6.37
C GLY A 203 -44.11 1.23 7.82
N PHE A 204 -43.08 1.23 8.68
CA PHE A 204 -43.20 1.65 10.08
C PHE A 204 -43.42 3.17 10.24
N MET A 205 -42.88 4.01 9.35
CA MET A 205 -43.19 5.44 9.34
C MET A 205 -44.64 5.73 8.92
N GLY A 206 -45.23 4.89 8.06
CA GLY A 206 -46.64 4.97 7.67
C GLY A 206 -47.62 4.63 8.80
N LEU A 207 -47.26 3.69 9.68
CA LEU A 207 -48.10 3.27 10.83
C LEU A 207 -48.20 4.34 11.93
N ARG A 208 -47.17 5.19 12.09
CA ARG A 208 -47.21 6.31 13.05
C ARG A 208 -48.27 7.36 12.70
N ARG A 209 -48.66 7.50 11.42
CA ARG A 209 -49.67 8.48 11.01
C ARG A 209 -51.11 8.02 11.31
N LYS A 210 -51.36 6.71 11.48
CA LYS A 210 -52.69 6.19 11.81
C LYS A 210 -52.99 6.17 13.31
N ALA A 211 -51.98 6.10 14.17
CA ALA A 211 -52.16 6.14 15.63
C ALA A 211 -52.67 7.50 16.14
N LYS A 212 -52.48 8.60 15.39
CA LYS A 212 -52.98 9.94 15.76
C LYS A 212 -54.39 10.26 15.21
N GLN A 213 -55.02 9.32 14.49
CA GLN A 213 -56.37 9.47 13.92
C GLN A 213 -57.38 8.49 14.55
N ALA A 214 -56.99 7.79 15.62
CA ALA A 214 -57.88 6.97 16.44
C ALA A 214 -57.94 7.56 17.86
N ALA A 215 -58.54 8.74 17.97
CA ALA A 215 -59.07 9.35 19.19
C ALA A 215 -60.18 10.33 18.77
#